data_AF-A0A538H310-F1
#
_entry.id   AF-A0A538H310-F1
#
_cell.length_a   1.000
_cell.length_b   1.000
_cell.length_c   1.000
_cell.angle_alpha   90.00
_cell.angle_beta   90.00
_cell.angle_gamma   90.00
#
_symmetry.space_group_name_H-M   'P 1'
#
loop_
_entity.id
_entity.type
_entity.pdbx_description
1 polymer ?
#
loop_
_entity_poly.entity_id
_entity_poly.type
_entity_poly.pdbx_seq_one_letter_code
_entity_poly.pdbx_strand_id
1 'polypeptide(L)'
;MIRYSVIPDLQACFEEDVRGTAMVHLDRGLYEAHARDESGFDDEGGHKQMWFAARDVAFEHPVTEDQTSVMLARMFGEPGKDGPPDPEAIRRAFAGNRLWPDVDMDLEMIIERMARLLLIEISAYHVFAWAEELLSDTSLTAGDGEAARLVSYIRADEAPHVEYLKTTLSEMRDRTFVGESGTRYPGADVIGAIWDRARDESLGSRREQNLQITLREVEHALEGNPRRDDVLEEFHSLGSVRPSTSGEWVTAAASY
;
A
#
# COMPACT_ATOMS: atom_id res chain seq x y z
N MET A 1 8.27 6.05 5.29
CA MET A 1 8.59 6.90 4.11
C MET A 1 7.69 8.15 4.01
N ILE A 2 6.41 8.07 4.44
CA ILE A 2 5.46 9.20 4.45
C ILE A 2 5.85 10.33 5.43
N ARG A 3 6.45 10.01 6.59
CA ARG A 3 6.91 11.00 7.58
C ARG A 3 8.00 11.97 7.11
N TYR A 4 8.67 11.67 6.01
CA TYR A 4 9.71 12.53 5.42
C TYR A 4 9.20 13.32 4.21
N SER A 5 7.88 13.36 4.00
CA SER A 5 7.28 14.14 2.93
C SER A 5 7.45 15.64 3.23
N VAL A 6 7.88 16.39 2.22
CA VAL A 6 7.96 17.85 2.31
C VAL A 6 6.54 18.39 2.10
N ILE A 7 6.07 19.21 3.03
CA ILE A 7 4.79 19.90 2.91
C ILE A 7 5.11 21.38 2.64
N PRO A 8 4.65 21.96 1.53
CA PRO A 8 4.87 23.36 1.23
C PRO A 8 4.02 24.26 2.16
N ASP A 9 4.15 25.58 2.01
CA ASP A 9 3.21 26.50 2.65
C ASP A 9 1.81 26.32 2.04
N LEU A 10 1.00 25.50 2.70
CA LEU A 10 -0.34 25.16 2.23
C LEU A 10 -1.21 26.42 2.02
N GLN A 11 -1.08 27.45 2.86
CA GLN A 11 -1.92 28.64 2.68
C GLN A 11 -1.56 29.40 1.39
N ALA A 12 -0.32 29.31 0.93
CA ALA A 12 0.10 29.90 -0.34
C ALA A 12 -0.41 29.12 -1.56
N CYS A 13 -0.71 27.82 -1.39
CA CYS A 13 -1.17 26.94 -2.46
C CYS A 13 -2.70 26.92 -2.63
N PHE A 14 -3.47 27.50 -1.72
CA PHE A 14 -4.94 27.49 -1.73
C PHE A 14 -5.52 28.89 -1.53
N GLU A 15 -6.61 29.21 -2.23
CA GLU A 15 -7.30 30.50 -2.08
C GLU A 15 -8.10 30.57 -0.77
N GLU A 16 -8.71 29.46 -0.36
CA GLU A 16 -9.46 29.36 0.87
C GLU A 16 -8.55 29.19 2.10
N ASP A 17 -9.08 29.55 3.28
CA ASP A 17 -8.39 29.30 4.55
C ASP A 17 -8.23 27.79 4.79
N VAL A 18 -7.00 27.37 5.07
CA VAL A 18 -6.67 25.96 5.37
C VAL A 18 -6.64 25.67 6.87
N ARG A 19 -6.85 26.66 7.75
CA ARG A 19 -6.83 26.42 9.20
C ARG A 19 -8.02 25.55 9.63
N GLY A 20 -7.75 24.60 10.53
CA GLY A 20 -8.76 23.70 11.08
C GLY A 20 -9.12 22.52 10.17
N THR A 21 -8.37 22.31 9.09
CA THR A 21 -8.55 21.17 8.17
C THR A 21 -7.58 20.04 8.52
N ALA A 22 -7.83 18.83 8.02
CA ALA A 22 -6.88 17.73 8.14
C ALA A 22 -5.55 18.03 7.40
N MET A 23 -5.60 18.83 6.33
CA MET A 23 -4.41 19.23 5.55
C MET A 23 -3.29 19.81 6.42
N VAL A 24 -3.62 20.69 7.38
CA VAL A 24 -2.62 21.33 8.25
C VAL A 24 -2.08 20.41 9.36
N HIS A 25 -2.64 19.21 9.50
CA HIS A 25 -2.22 18.20 10.48
C HIS A 25 -1.34 17.10 9.88
N LEU A 26 -1.12 17.13 8.55
CA LEU A 26 -0.28 16.15 7.85
C LEU A 26 1.10 16.00 8.48
N ASP A 27 1.86 17.09 8.64
CA ASP A 27 3.19 17.11 9.30
C ASP A 27 3.13 17.32 10.81
N ARG A 28 1.93 17.53 11.38
CA ARG A 28 1.74 17.79 12.82
C ARG A 28 1.25 16.58 13.60
N GLY A 29 1.24 15.41 12.98
CA GLY A 29 0.91 14.16 13.68
C GLY A 29 0.36 13.08 12.78
N LEU A 30 -0.39 13.40 11.72
CA LEU A 30 -1.04 12.36 10.91
C LEU A 30 -0.02 11.43 10.23
N TYR A 31 0.99 12.00 9.55
CA TYR A 31 2.05 11.19 8.94
C TYR A 31 2.97 10.50 9.95
N GLU A 32 3.14 11.10 11.13
CA GLU A 32 3.95 10.51 12.18
C GLU A 32 3.23 9.32 12.80
N ALA A 33 1.96 9.47 13.19
CA ALA A 33 1.14 8.41 13.75
C ALA A 33 1.08 7.20 12.81
N HIS A 34 0.69 7.43 11.54
CA HIS A 34 0.68 6.39 10.53
C HIS A 34 2.04 5.70 10.40
N ALA A 35 3.15 6.45 10.35
CA ALA A 35 4.47 5.84 10.24
C ALA A 35 4.88 4.99 11.46
N ARG A 36 4.38 5.32 12.66
CA ARG A 36 4.64 4.55 13.88
C ARG A 36 3.79 3.29 13.91
N ASP A 37 2.53 3.35 13.49
CA ASP A 37 1.67 2.18 13.39
C ASP A 37 2.31 1.14 12.46
N GLU A 38 2.88 1.56 11.32
CA GLU A 38 3.56 0.65 10.39
C GLU A 38 4.87 0.05 10.91
N SER A 39 5.73 0.91 11.49
CA SER A 39 7.16 0.58 11.70
C SER A 39 7.61 0.47 13.15
N GLY A 40 6.75 0.87 14.10
CA GLY A 40 7.08 1.06 15.50
C GLY A 40 7.81 2.38 15.79
N PHE A 41 8.02 2.65 17.07
CA PHE A 41 8.74 3.82 17.57
C PHE A 41 9.43 3.50 18.91
N ASP A 42 10.73 3.78 18.99
CA ASP A 42 11.57 3.45 20.14
C ASP A 42 11.41 1.97 20.54
N ASP A 43 10.85 1.69 21.73
CA ASP A 43 10.63 0.35 22.26
C ASP A 43 9.25 -0.22 21.89
N GLU A 44 8.40 0.54 21.18
CA GLU A 44 7.07 0.13 20.75
C GLU A 44 7.12 -0.48 19.34
N GLY A 45 6.57 -1.68 19.18
CA GLY A 45 6.45 -2.34 17.88
C GLY A 45 5.25 -1.82 17.08
N GLY A 46 5.39 -1.79 15.76
CA GLY A 46 4.28 -1.53 14.83
C GLY A 46 3.79 -2.83 14.18
N HIS A 47 3.02 -2.67 13.11
CA HIS A 47 2.43 -3.75 12.33
C HIS A 47 3.48 -4.75 11.85
N LYS A 48 4.69 -4.29 11.49
CA LYS A 48 5.80 -5.20 11.12
C LYS A 48 6.05 -6.26 12.21
N GLN A 49 6.20 -5.84 13.47
CA GLN A 49 6.45 -6.76 14.58
C GLN A 49 5.22 -7.62 14.88
N MET A 50 4.02 -7.06 14.74
CA MET A 50 2.78 -7.81 14.92
C MET A 50 2.62 -8.92 13.88
N TRP A 51 3.03 -8.71 12.62
CA TRP A 51 3.06 -9.76 11.60
C TRP A 51 4.02 -10.89 11.93
N PHE A 52 5.20 -10.59 12.48
CA PHE A 52 6.11 -11.64 12.95
C PHE A 52 5.53 -12.42 14.12
N ALA A 53 4.89 -11.74 15.08
CA ALA A 53 4.22 -12.40 16.18
C ALA A 53 3.07 -13.29 15.69
N ALA A 54 2.25 -12.83 14.74
CA ALA A 54 1.19 -13.62 14.14
C ALA A 54 1.73 -14.89 13.45
N ARG A 55 2.81 -14.77 12.67
CA ARG A 55 3.52 -15.93 12.08
C ARG A 55 3.99 -16.91 13.15
N ASP A 56 4.68 -16.43 14.18
CA ASP A 56 5.29 -17.28 15.20
C ASP A 56 4.24 -18.04 16.02
N VAL A 57 3.04 -17.48 16.16
CA VAL A 57 1.89 -18.12 16.80
C VAL A 57 1.18 -19.10 15.85
N ALA A 58 1.03 -18.75 14.58
CA ALA A 58 0.21 -19.49 13.61
C ALA A 58 0.83 -20.81 13.12
N PHE A 59 2.12 -21.01 13.30
CA PHE A 59 2.83 -22.21 12.83
C PHE A 59 3.45 -22.97 14.01
N GLU A 60 3.34 -24.30 13.99
CA GLU A 60 3.99 -25.15 15.00
C GLU A 60 5.53 -25.06 14.94
N HIS A 61 6.07 -24.81 13.74
CA HIS A 61 7.50 -24.76 13.45
C HIS A 61 7.81 -23.51 12.59
N PRO A 62 7.67 -22.30 13.15
CA PRO A 62 7.81 -21.07 12.38
C PRO A 62 9.28 -20.86 11.99
N VAL A 63 9.52 -20.28 10.81
CA VAL A 63 10.82 -19.68 10.49
C VAL A 63 10.91 -18.37 11.27
N THR A 64 11.57 -18.38 12.42
CA THR A 64 11.60 -17.21 13.33
C THR A 64 12.52 -16.09 12.84
N GLU A 65 13.44 -16.40 11.94
CA GLU A 65 14.36 -15.43 11.34
C GLU A 65 13.60 -14.40 10.48
N ASP A 66 14.06 -13.15 10.48
CA ASP A 66 13.52 -12.12 9.58
C ASP A 66 14.01 -12.40 8.15
N GLN A 67 13.13 -12.99 7.33
CA GLN A 67 13.37 -13.29 5.92
C GLN A 67 12.98 -12.14 4.98
N THR A 68 12.64 -10.95 5.50
CA THR A 68 12.13 -9.81 4.69
C THR A 68 13.09 -9.46 3.55
N SER A 69 14.39 -9.31 3.84
CA SER A 69 15.38 -8.96 2.81
C SER A 69 15.52 -10.03 1.73
N VAL A 70 15.40 -11.31 2.10
CA VAL A 70 15.49 -12.44 1.16
C VAL A 70 14.24 -12.50 0.29
N MET A 71 13.06 -12.33 0.89
CA MET A 71 11.78 -12.25 0.17
C MET A 71 11.77 -11.08 -0.81
N LEU A 72 12.15 -9.87 -0.36
CA LEU A 72 12.23 -8.69 -1.23
C LEU A 72 13.22 -8.91 -2.38
N ALA A 73 14.35 -9.60 -2.13
CA ALA A 73 15.32 -9.94 -3.17
C ALA A 73 14.74 -10.83 -4.26
N ARG A 74 13.85 -11.77 -3.93
CA ARG A 74 13.18 -12.62 -4.93
C ARG A 74 12.06 -11.89 -5.66
N MET A 75 11.25 -11.14 -4.92
CA MET A 75 10.09 -10.44 -5.47
C MET A 75 10.51 -9.30 -6.43
N PHE A 76 11.53 -8.53 -6.03
CA PHE A 76 11.91 -7.27 -6.67
C PHE A 76 13.39 -7.18 -7.09
N GLY A 77 14.20 -8.19 -6.82
CA GLY A 77 15.67 -8.14 -6.99
C GLY A 77 16.40 -7.66 -5.73
N GLU A 78 17.72 -7.86 -5.67
CA GLU A 78 18.55 -7.55 -4.50
C GLU A 78 18.31 -6.11 -3.96
N PRO A 79 17.76 -5.96 -2.74
CA PRO A 79 17.55 -4.66 -2.13
C PRO A 79 18.90 -3.96 -1.91
N GLY A 80 19.01 -2.72 -2.37
CA GLY A 80 20.24 -1.93 -2.19
C GLY A 80 21.35 -2.19 -3.20
N LYS A 81 21.12 -3.00 -4.25
CA LYS A 81 22.07 -3.09 -5.39
C LYS A 81 22.32 -1.72 -6.04
N ASP A 82 21.31 -0.86 -6.00
CA ASP A 82 21.35 0.53 -6.46
C ASP A 82 21.44 1.56 -5.31
N GLY A 83 21.66 1.12 -4.06
CA GLY A 83 21.66 1.97 -2.86
C GLY A 83 20.27 2.44 -2.42
N PRO A 84 20.16 3.26 -1.35
CA PRO A 84 18.91 3.96 -1.04
C PRO A 84 18.54 4.86 -2.23
N PRO A 85 17.25 4.97 -2.58
CA PRO A 85 16.86 5.74 -3.76
C PRO A 85 17.28 7.20 -3.59
N ASP A 86 18.06 7.71 -4.56
CA ASP A 86 18.55 9.09 -4.59
C ASP A 86 17.35 10.05 -4.57
N PRO A 87 17.15 10.86 -3.51
CA PRO A 87 16.02 11.78 -3.41
C PRO A 87 15.94 12.73 -4.61
N GLU A 88 17.08 13.13 -5.16
CA GLU A 88 17.13 13.99 -6.34
C GLU A 88 16.73 13.22 -7.60
N ALA A 89 17.07 11.94 -7.72
CA ALA A 89 16.58 11.10 -8.82
C ALA A 89 15.06 10.93 -8.77
N ILE A 90 14.49 10.73 -7.59
CA ILE A 90 13.03 10.69 -7.40
C ILE A 90 12.41 12.03 -7.83
N ARG A 91 12.97 13.15 -7.37
CA ARG A 91 12.47 14.50 -7.69
C ARG A 91 12.55 14.77 -9.19
N ARG A 92 13.64 14.39 -9.87
CA ARG A 92 13.78 14.49 -11.34
C ARG A 92 12.79 13.62 -12.10
N ALA A 93 12.60 12.37 -11.68
CA ALA A 93 11.65 11.45 -12.30
C ALA A 93 10.22 11.98 -12.17
N PHE A 94 9.87 12.49 -10.99
CA PHE A 94 8.58 13.14 -10.74
C PHE A 94 8.40 14.39 -11.61
N ALA A 95 9.40 15.27 -11.67
CA ALA A 95 9.36 16.49 -12.49
C ALA A 95 9.08 16.21 -13.98
N GLY A 96 9.58 15.08 -14.51
CA GLY A 96 9.34 14.65 -15.89
C GLY A 96 7.94 14.05 -16.14
N ASN A 97 7.16 13.78 -15.09
CA ASN A 97 5.88 13.07 -15.16
C ASN A 97 4.73 13.81 -14.43
N ARG A 98 4.89 15.12 -14.23
CA ARG A 98 3.87 15.97 -13.58
C ARG A 98 2.62 16.07 -14.44
N LEU A 99 1.46 16.03 -13.79
CA LEU A 99 0.16 16.32 -14.40
C LEU A 99 -0.13 17.83 -14.37
N TRP A 100 0.35 18.54 -13.35
CA TRP A 100 0.03 19.96 -13.12
C TRP A 100 1.28 20.81 -12.91
N PRO A 101 2.04 21.14 -13.97
CA PRO A 101 3.31 21.86 -13.86
C PRO A 101 3.23 23.21 -13.13
N ASP A 102 2.07 23.88 -13.15
CA ASP A 102 1.85 25.17 -12.47
C ASP A 102 1.46 25.03 -10.99
N VAL A 103 1.11 23.83 -10.50
CA VAL A 103 0.90 23.60 -9.05
C VAL A 103 2.27 23.51 -8.36
N ASP A 104 2.37 23.79 -7.05
CA ASP A 104 3.60 23.53 -6.31
C ASP A 104 4.01 22.05 -6.45
N MET A 105 5.28 21.79 -6.80
CA MET A 105 5.74 20.43 -7.10
C MET A 105 5.70 19.51 -5.88
N ASP A 106 6.06 20.03 -4.69
CA ASP A 106 6.03 19.25 -3.46
C ASP A 106 4.57 18.96 -3.07
N LEU A 107 3.64 19.89 -3.28
CA LEU A 107 2.20 19.66 -3.12
C LEU A 107 1.66 18.55 -4.04
N GLU A 108 1.95 18.63 -5.35
CA GLU A 108 1.50 17.61 -6.31
C GLU A 108 2.06 16.23 -5.93
N MET A 109 3.32 16.17 -5.50
CA MET A 109 3.98 14.94 -5.10
C MET A 109 3.34 14.31 -3.85
N ILE A 110 2.98 15.11 -2.84
CA ILE A 110 2.29 14.57 -1.65
C ILE A 110 0.86 14.14 -1.98
N ILE A 111 0.15 14.83 -2.88
CA ILE A 111 -1.19 14.41 -3.31
C ILE A 111 -1.12 13.07 -4.05
N GLU A 112 -0.17 12.91 -4.98
CA GLU A 112 0.03 11.64 -5.66
C GLU A 112 0.36 10.52 -4.67
N ARG A 113 1.24 10.79 -3.71
CA ARG A 113 1.58 9.82 -2.66
C ARG A 113 0.35 9.43 -1.84
N MET A 114 -0.44 10.40 -1.36
CA MET A 114 -1.64 10.12 -0.57
C MET A 114 -2.69 9.35 -1.38
N ALA A 115 -2.91 9.68 -2.65
CA ALA A 115 -3.85 8.96 -3.50
C ALA A 115 -3.44 7.50 -3.70
N ARG A 116 -2.14 7.25 -3.92
CA ARG A 116 -1.60 5.88 -4.05
C ARG A 116 -1.64 5.12 -2.72
N LEU A 117 -1.28 5.78 -1.62
CA LEU A 117 -1.33 5.16 -0.29
C LEU A 117 -2.77 4.80 0.09
N LEU A 118 -3.74 5.67 -0.17
CA LEU A 118 -5.15 5.36 0.08
C LEU A 118 -5.62 4.09 -0.67
N LEU A 119 -5.19 3.90 -1.92
CA LEU A 119 -5.48 2.67 -2.67
C LEU A 119 -4.75 1.45 -2.09
N ILE A 120 -3.55 1.64 -1.56
CA ILE A 120 -2.81 0.59 -0.82
C ILE A 120 -3.57 0.22 0.46
N GLU A 121 -4.02 1.19 1.27
CA GLU A 121 -4.75 0.90 2.52
C GLU A 121 -6.07 0.16 2.26
N ILE A 122 -6.80 0.54 1.21
CA ILE A 122 -8.01 -0.18 0.79
C ILE A 122 -7.67 -1.63 0.43
N SER A 123 -6.57 -1.85 -0.30
CA SER A 123 -6.11 -3.21 -0.62
C SER A 123 -5.66 -3.98 0.62
N ALA A 124 -4.93 -3.32 1.54
CA ALA A 124 -4.43 -3.88 2.77
C ALA A 124 -5.58 -4.36 3.67
N TYR A 125 -6.64 -3.57 3.80
CA TYR A 125 -7.86 -3.95 4.52
C TYR A 125 -8.44 -5.29 4.06
N HIS A 126 -8.48 -5.53 2.74
CA HIS A 126 -8.97 -6.80 2.19
C HIS A 126 -7.99 -7.97 2.45
N VAL A 127 -6.68 -7.72 2.35
CA VAL A 127 -5.65 -8.71 2.68
C VAL A 127 -5.73 -9.10 4.16
N PHE A 128 -5.96 -8.13 5.05
CA PHE A 128 -6.04 -8.38 6.48
C PHE A 128 -7.31 -9.11 6.87
N ALA A 129 -8.44 -8.82 6.22
CA ALA A 129 -9.66 -9.60 6.38
C ALA A 129 -9.47 -11.07 5.96
N TRP A 130 -8.80 -11.31 4.83
CA TRP A 130 -8.47 -12.66 4.38
C TRP A 130 -7.49 -13.36 5.35
N ALA A 131 -6.47 -12.67 5.82
CA ALA A 131 -5.50 -13.22 6.75
C ALA A 131 -6.14 -13.55 8.11
N GLU A 132 -7.05 -12.70 8.60
CA GLU A 132 -7.83 -12.96 9.82
C GLU A 132 -8.69 -14.22 9.66
N GLU A 133 -9.39 -14.38 8.53
CA GLU A 133 -10.16 -15.59 8.23
C GLU A 133 -9.26 -16.83 8.21
N LEU A 134 -8.15 -16.80 7.47
CA LEU A 134 -7.22 -17.92 7.37
C LEU A 134 -6.61 -18.30 8.72
N LEU A 135 -6.14 -17.32 9.48
CA LEU A 135 -5.46 -17.53 10.77
C LEU A 135 -6.43 -17.86 11.91
N SER A 136 -7.75 -17.78 11.67
CA SER A 136 -8.77 -18.20 12.61
C SER A 136 -9.12 -19.69 12.50
N ASP A 137 -8.72 -20.33 11.39
CA ASP A 137 -8.92 -21.76 11.20
C ASP A 137 -7.88 -22.57 11.98
N THR A 138 -8.24 -22.94 13.21
CA THR A 138 -7.40 -23.74 14.11
C THR A 138 -7.27 -25.20 13.68
N SER A 139 -7.91 -25.62 12.58
CA SER A 139 -7.64 -26.91 11.95
C SER A 139 -6.47 -26.86 10.96
N LEU A 140 -6.15 -25.67 10.45
CA LEU A 140 -5.05 -25.41 9.52
C LEU A 140 -3.83 -24.78 10.20
N THR A 141 -4.06 -23.93 11.19
CA THR A 141 -3.03 -23.15 11.89
C THR A 141 -2.85 -23.62 13.33
N ALA A 142 -1.66 -23.41 13.86
CA ALA A 142 -1.38 -23.64 15.27
C ALA A 142 -2.03 -22.57 16.16
N GLY A 143 -2.06 -22.84 17.47
CA GLY A 143 -2.63 -21.94 18.46
C GLY A 143 -4.15 -22.04 18.58
N ASP A 144 -4.75 -21.05 19.25
CA ASP A 144 -6.17 -20.98 19.60
C ASP A 144 -6.87 -19.75 18.98
N GLY A 145 -6.39 -19.32 17.80
CA GLY A 145 -6.89 -18.14 17.08
C GLY A 145 -6.18 -16.82 17.44
N GLU A 146 -5.15 -16.87 18.27
CA GLU A 146 -4.37 -15.70 18.69
C GLU A 146 -3.72 -14.95 17.52
N ALA A 147 -3.26 -15.66 16.48
CA ALA A 147 -2.69 -15.03 15.28
C ALA A 147 -3.73 -14.17 14.54
N ALA A 148 -4.97 -14.65 14.40
CA ALA A 148 -6.06 -13.86 13.83
C ALA A 148 -6.38 -12.64 14.70
N ARG A 149 -6.33 -12.79 16.03
CA ARG A 149 -6.53 -11.65 16.95
C ARG A 149 -5.47 -10.56 16.75
N LEU A 150 -4.21 -10.92 16.59
CA LEU A 150 -3.15 -9.95 16.28
C LEU A 150 -3.41 -9.21 14.96
N VAL A 151 -3.82 -9.93 13.92
CA VAL A 151 -4.18 -9.33 12.62
C VAL A 151 -5.41 -8.41 12.74
N SER A 152 -6.37 -8.74 13.61
CA SER A 152 -7.55 -7.90 13.83
C SER A 152 -7.21 -6.51 14.39
N TYR A 153 -6.14 -6.39 15.17
CA TYR A 153 -5.64 -5.10 15.65
C TYR A 153 -4.99 -4.29 14.54
N ILE A 154 -4.11 -4.92 13.74
CA ILE A 154 -3.54 -4.28 12.54
C ILE A 154 -4.67 -3.74 11.65
N ARG A 155 -5.68 -4.57 11.38
CA ARG A 155 -6.83 -4.18 10.57
C ARG A 155 -7.65 -3.03 11.17
N ALA A 156 -7.74 -2.93 12.49
CA ALA A 156 -8.44 -1.84 13.16
C ALA A 156 -7.71 -0.50 12.97
N ASP A 157 -6.38 -0.52 12.92
CA ASP A 157 -5.54 0.66 12.70
C ASP A 157 -5.66 1.20 11.25
N GLU A 158 -6.10 0.39 10.30
CA GLU A 158 -6.30 0.88 8.92
C GLU A 158 -7.48 1.82 8.76
N ALA A 159 -8.48 1.76 9.64
CA ALA A 159 -9.62 2.65 9.59
C ALA A 159 -9.21 4.14 9.73
N PRO A 160 -8.44 4.55 10.76
CA PRO A 160 -7.95 5.93 10.84
C PRO A 160 -7.01 6.29 9.68
N HIS A 161 -6.20 5.36 9.16
CA HIS A 161 -5.35 5.61 7.97
C HIS A 161 -6.17 6.02 6.75
N VAL A 162 -7.18 5.21 6.41
CA VAL A 162 -8.09 5.48 5.29
C VAL A 162 -8.83 6.80 5.51
N GLU A 163 -9.36 7.04 6.71
CA GLU A 163 -10.20 8.21 6.96
C GLU A 163 -9.42 9.52 6.90
N TYR A 164 -8.20 9.61 7.42
CA TYR A 164 -7.44 10.86 7.34
C TYR A 164 -7.00 11.16 5.90
N LEU A 165 -6.57 10.14 5.13
CA LEU A 165 -6.16 10.29 3.74
C LEU A 165 -7.33 10.76 2.88
N LYS A 166 -8.49 10.09 3.02
CA LYS A 166 -9.72 10.44 2.33
C LYS A 166 -10.21 11.83 2.70
N THR A 167 -10.17 12.19 3.98
CA THR A 167 -10.58 13.53 4.46
C THR A 167 -9.68 14.59 3.85
N THR A 168 -8.36 14.42 3.94
CA THR A 168 -7.39 15.39 3.41
C THR A 168 -7.54 15.58 1.90
N LEU A 169 -7.64 14.48 1.13
CA LEU A 169 -7.82 14.54 -0.32
C LEU A 169 -9.15 15.21 -0.70
N SER A 170 -10.22 14.93 0.06
CA SER A 170 -11.54 15.52 -0.17
C SER A 170 -11.56 17.02 0.16
N GLU A 171 -10.89 17.42 1.25
CA GLU A 171 -10.70 18.83 1.60
C GLU A 171 -9.92 19.59 0.53
N MET A 172 -8.87 19.00 -0.04
CA MET A 172 -8.14 19.60 -1.16
C MET A 172 -9.02 19.66 -2.42
N ARG A 173 -9.84 18.64 -2.66
CA ARG A 173 -10.73 18.55 -3.83
C ARG A 173 -11.80 19.65 -3.84
N ASP A 174 -12.29 20.03 -2.67
CA ASP A 174 -13.34 21.06 -2.53
C ASP A 174 -12.78 22.49 -2.46
N ARG A 175 -11.47 22.68 -2.66
CA ARG A 175 -10.78 23.98 -2.62
C ARG A 175 -10.29 24.43 -3.99
N THR A 176 -9.87 25.69 -4.05
CA THR A 176 -9.25 26.30 -5.23
C THR A 176 -7.74 26.34 -5.03
N PHE A 177 -7.01 25.65 -5.90
CA PHE A 177 -5.55 25.68 -5.94
C PHE A 177 -5.07 26.97 -6.58
N VAL A 178 -4.01 27.55 -6.03
CA VAL A 178 -3.29 28.70 -6.60
C VAL A 178 -1.95 28.19 -7.13
N GLY A 179 -1.80 28.24 -8.45
CA GLY A 179 -0.55 27.88 -9.11
C GLY A 179 0.55 28.91 -8.90
N GLU A 180 1.79 28.53 -9.20
CA GLU A 180 2.98 29.40 -9.14
C GLU A 180 2.85 30.62 -10.06
N SER A 181 2.11 30.50 -11.18
CA SER A 181 1.76 31.63 -12.05
C SER A 181 0.67 32.57 -11.47
N GLY A 182 0.03 32.19 -10.37
CA GLY A 182 -1.17 32.82 -9.82
C GLY A 182 -2.48 32.37 -10.47
N THR A 183 -2.42 31.42 -11.41
CA THR A 183 -3.61 30.81 -12.01
C THR A 183 -4.39 30.01 -10.96
N ARG A 184 -5.72 30.07 -11.02
CA ARG A 184 -6.61 29.33 -10.13
C ARG A 184 -7.09 28.05 -10.80
N TYR A 185 -7.01 26.93 -10.09
CA TYR A 185 -7.49 25.64 -10.54
C TYR A 185 -8.54 25.07 -9.58
N PRO A 186 -9.68 24.57 -10.07
CA PRO A 186 -10.61 23.82 -9.24
C PRO A 186 -9.93 22.56 -8.68
N GLY A 187 -10.00 22.34 -7.37
CA GLY A 187 -9.42 21.16 -6.73
C GLY A 187 -10.03 19.85 -7.24
N ALA A 188 -11.29 19.88 -7.69
CA ALA A 188 -11.94 18.76 -8.34
C ALA A 188 -11.19 18.26 -9.58
N ASP A 189 -10.57 19.18 -10.34
CA ASP A 189 -9.80 18.84 -11.54
C ASP A 189 -8.42 18.30 -11.14
N VAL A 190 -7.74 18.97 -10.20
CA VAL A 190 -6.39 18.59 -9.74
C VAL A 190 -6.42 17.22 -9.07
N ILE A 191 -7.26 17.06 -8.03
CA ILE A 191 -7.39 15.80 -7.29
C ILE A 191 -8.01 14.72 -8.18
N GLY A 192 -8.99 15.06 -9.02
CA GLY A 192 -9.64 14.11 -9.93
C GLY A 192 -8.64 13.47 -10.90
N ALA A 193 -7.82 14.28 -11.57
CA ALA A 193 -6.82 13.77 -12.51
C ALA A 193 -5.75 12.88 -11.84
N ILE A 194 -5.28 13.27 -10.65
CA ILE A 194 -4.31 12.47 -9.89
C ILE A 194 -4.94 11.16 -9.40
N TRP A 195 -6.18 11.22 -8.89
CA TRP A 195 -6.94 10.05 -8.46
C TRP A 195 -7.16 9.05 -9.59
N ASP A 196 -7.62 9.52 -10.76
CA ASP A 196 -7.86 8.66 -11.91
C ASP A 196 -6.57 7.98 -12.35
N ARG A 197 -5.44 8.71 -12.44
CA ARG A 197 -4.14 8.11 -12.75
C ARG A 197 -3.72 7.05 -11.73
N ALA A 198 -3.85 7.35 -10.44
CA ALA A 198 -3.49 6.41 -9.38
C ALA A 198 -4.37 5.14 -9.40
N ARG A 199 -5.68 5.31 -9.62
CA ARG A 199 -6.65 4.21 -9.74
C ARG A 199 -6.35 3.35 -10.95
N ASP A 200 -6.13 3.96 -12.11
CA ASP A 200 -5.88 3.24 -13.36
C ASP A 200 -4.58 2.42 -13.28
N GLU A 201 -3.53 2.98 -12.66
CA GLU A 201 -2.30 2.21 -12.38
C GLU A 201 -2.56 1.07 -11.38
N SER A 202 -3.29 1.34 -10.30
CA SER A 202 -3.60 0.36 -9.26
C SER A 202 -4.42 -0.82 -9.78
N LEU A 203 -5.34 -0.59 -10.72
CA LEU A 203 -6.21 -1.63 -11.29
C LEU A 203 -5.62 -2.28 -12.55
N GLY A 204 -4.67 -1.62 -13.22
CA GLY A 204 -4.00 -2.09 -14.42
C GLY A 204 -2.64 -2.73 -14.12
N SER A 205 -1.57 -2.10 -14.62
CA SER A 205 -0.21 -2.67 -14.64
C SER A 205 0.29 -3.11 -13.26
N ARG A 206 -0.02 -2.36 -12.20
CA ARG A 206 0.42 -2.69 -10.84
C ARG A 206 -0.29 -3.93 -10.30
N ARG A 207 -1.57 -4.11 -10.64
CA ARG A 207 -2.33 -5.31 -10.28
C ARG A 207 -1.74 -6.55 -10.96
N GLU A 208 -1.49 -6.47 -12.26
CA GLU A 208 -0.88 -7.57 -13.01
C GLU A 208 0.49 -7.94 -12.47
N GLN A 209 1.32 -6.94 -12.17
CA GLN A 209 2.63 -7.13 -11.56
C GLN A 209 2.51 -7.81 -10.18
N ASN A 210 1.59 -7.35 -9.32
CA ASN A 210 1.36 -7.95 -8.01
C ASN A 210 0.92 -9.41 -8.12
N LEU A 211 -0.01 -9.73 -9.02
CA LEU A 211 -0.45 -11.11 -9.26
C LEU A 211 0.73 -12.00 -9.70
N GLN A 212 1.58 -11.51 -10.62
CA GLN A 212 2.77 -12.24 -11.08
C GLN A 212 3.78 -12.46 -9.96
N ILE A 213 4.04 -11.44 -9.15
CA ILE A 213 4.97 -11.56 -8.02
C ILE A 213 4.45 -12.55 -6.98
N THR A 214 3.18 -12.43 -6.59
CA THR A 214 2.57 -13.33 -5.59
C THR A 214 2.55 -14.78 -6.08
N LEU A 215 2.17 -15.03 -7.33
CA LEU A 215 2.18 -16.39 -7.88
C LEU A 215 3.58 -16.99 -7.89
N ARG A 216 4.61 -16.23 -8.28
CA ARG A 216 6.00 -16.70 -8.22
C ARG A 216 6.44 -17.10 -6.82
N GLU A 217 6.03 -16.36 -5.78
CA GLU A 217 6.35 -16.75 -4.40
C GLU A 217 5.58 -18.00 -3.96
N VAL A 218 4.33 -18.20 -4.42
CA VAL A 218 3.59 -19.46 -4.19
C VAL A 218 4.30 -20.64 -4.86
N GLU A 219 4.71 -20.50 -6.13
CA GLU A 219 5.45 -21.52 -6.86
C GLU A 219 6.79 -21.84 -6.19
N HIS A 220 7.50 -20.82 -5.72
CA HIS A 220 8.75 -20.96 -4.99
C HIS A 220 8.56 -21.71 -3.66
N ALA A 221 7.51 -21.37 -2.90
CA ALA A 221 7.20 -22.04 -1.63
C ALA A 221 6.85 -23.53 -1.82
N LEU A 222 6.40 -23.93 -3.01
CA LEU A 222 6.10 -25.31 -3.36
C LEU A 222 7.28 -26.05 -4.02
N GLU A 223 8.44 -25.41 -4.21
CA GLU A 223 9.62 -26.08 -4.77
C GLU A 223 10.02 -27.29 -3.93
N GLY A 224 10.24 -28.43 -4.60
CA GLY A 224 10.58 -29.69 -3.94
C GLY A 224 9.42 -30.39 -3.22
N ASN A 225 8.22 -29.80 -3.19
CA ASN A 225 7.04 -30.45 -2.62
C ASN A 225 6.51 -31.53 -3.59
N PRO A 226 6.35 -32.81 -3.17
CA PRO A 226 5.87 -33.87 -4.05
C PRO A 226 4.43 -33.67 -4.54
N ARG A 227 3.64 -32.80 -3.89
CA ARG A 227 2.26 -32.46 -4.27
C ARG A 227 2.15 -31.13 -5.01
N ARG A 228 3.28 -30.54 -5.43
CA ARG A 228 3.32 -29.20 -6.07
C ARG A 228 2.29 -29.03 -7.17
N ASP A 229 2.26 -29.97 -8.11
CA ASP A 229 1.41 -29.85 -9.31
C ASP A 229 -0.08 -29.94 -8.93
N ASP A 230 -0.46 -30.90 -8.07
CA ASP A 230 -1.84 -31.04 -7.58
C ASP A 230 -2.30 -29.78 -6.81
N VAL A 231 -1.44 -29.23 -5.94
CA VAL A 231 -1.74 -28.03 -5.15
C VAL A 231 -1.90 -26.81 -6.04
N LEU A 232 -1.03 -26.63 -7.05
CA LEU A 232 -1.14 -25.52 -8.00
C LEU A 232 -2.38 -25.64 -8.88
N GLU A 233 -2.73 -26.85 -9.32
CA GLU A 233 -3.97 -27.10 -10.06
C GLU A 233 -5.20 -26.71 -9.24
N GLU A 234 -5.28 -27.18 -7.99
CA GLU A 234 -6.38 -26.83 -7.09
C GLU A 234 -6.41 -25.33 -6.78
N PHE A 235 -5.26 -24.72 -6.46
CA PHE A 235 -5.14 -23.28 -6.23
C PHE A 235 -5.69 -22.45 -7.41
N HIS A 236 -5.31 -22.81 -8.64
CA HIS A 236 -5.82 -22.14 -9.84
C HIS A 236 -7.29 -22.43 -10.12
N SER A 237 -7.82 -23.57 -9.67
CA SER A 237 -9.25 -23.90 -9.81
C SER A 237 -10.15 -23.05 -8.90
N LEU A 238 -9.64 -22.64 -7.74
CA LEU A 238 -10.35 -21.81 -6.76
C LEU A 238 -10.25 -20.31 -7.05
N GLY A 239 -9.27 -19.88 -7.84
CA GLY A 239 -9.02 -18.48 -8.14
C GLY A 239 -10.03 -17.86 -9.13
N SER A 240 -10.54 -16.68 -8.81
CA SER A 240 -11.35 -15.87 -9.74
C SER A 240 -10.53 -15.26 -10.89
N VAL A 241 -9.21 -15.24 -10.76
CA VAL A 241 -8.24 -14.79 -11.75
C VAL A 241 -7.10 -15.80 -11.80
N ARG A 242 -6.69 -16.21 -13.01
CA ARG A 242 -5.66 -17.24 -13.20
C ARG A 242 -4.78 -16.95 -14.42
N PRO A 243 -3.52 -17.43 -14.44
CA PRO A 243 -2.70 -17.33 -15.63
C PRO A 243 -3.27 -18.22 -16.74
N SER A 244 -3.28 -17.71 -17.97
CA SER A 244 -3.54 -18.48 -19.16
C SER A 244 -2.31 -19.31 -19.55
N THR A 245 -2.47 -20.21 -20.52
CA THR A 245 -1.33 -20.93 -21.13
C THR A 245 -0.35 -20.00 -21.85
N SER A 246 -0.74 -18.77 -22.19
CA SER A 246 0.13 -17.73 -22.75
C SER A 246 0.78 -16.83 -21.68
N GLY A 247 0.47 -17.04 -20.39
CA GLY A 247 0.99 -16.25 -19.27
C GLY A 247 0.21 -14.96 -18.98
N GLU A 248 -0.89 -14.71 -19.69
CA GLU A 248 -1.78 -13.56 -19.46
C GLU A 248 -2.79 -13.85 -18.34
N TRP A 249 -3.16 -12.85 -17.55
CA TRP A 249 -4.17 -13.01 -16.51
C TRP A 249 -5.58 -13.00 -17.09
N VAL A 250 -6.35 -14.07 -16.84
CA VAL A 250 -7.74 -14.19 -17.29
C VAL A 250 -8.68 -14.32 -16.11
N THR A 251 -9.86 -13.72 -16.21
CA THR A 251 -10.93 -13.92 -15.22
C THR A 251 -11.53 -15.31 -15.44
N ALA A 252 -11.66 -16.09 -14.36
CA ALA A 252 -12.35 -17.38 -14.43
C ALA A 252 -13.81 -17.16 -14.82
N ALA A 253 -14.34 -17.96 -15.75
CA ALA A 253 -15.77 -17.94 -16.05
C ALA A 253 -16.55 -18.28 -14.77
N ALA A 254 -17.57 -17.50 -14.43
CA ALA A 254 -18.41 -17.77 -13.27
C ALA A 254 -18.95 -19.21 -13.38
N SER A 255 -18.57 -20.05 -12.42
CA SER A 255 -19.13 -21.40 -12.30
C SER A 255 -20.52 -21.22 -11.67
N TYR A 256 -21.56 -21.30 -12.50
CA TYR A 256 -22.97 -21.36 -12.05
C TYR A 256 -23.33 -22.77 -11.58
#